data_AF-A0A7S3JYL0-F1
#
_entry.id   AF-A0A7S3JYL0-F1
#
_cell.length_a   1.000
_cell.length_b   1.000
_cell.length_c   1.000
_cell.angle_alpha   90.00
_cell.angle_beta   90.00
_cell.angle_gamma   90.00
#
_symmetry.space_group_name_H-M   'P 1'
#
loop_
_entity.id
_entity.type
_entity.pdbx_description
1 polymer ?
#
loop_
_entity_poly.entity_id
_entity_poly.type
_entity_poly.pdbx_seq_one_letter_code
_entity_poly.pdbx_strand_id
1 'polypeptide(L)'
;MSEKTKIIRPTAASRVLTAYGIFLSVMGWYGYASHNFNKAAAHSLYAGFAGGFIMLISGLAISGGTPEKGQPGYKGFMIILHLALIFVALFLFVFTIQFFRSLGPEKKSRRRLFLYNALGSAIALMWLLLTKPRKKEE
;
A
#
# COMPACT_ATOMS: atom_id res chain seq x y z
N MET A 1 -5.74 -6.03 -41.37
CA MET A 1 -5.20 -5.05 -40.40
C MET A 1 -5.00 -5.79 -39.08
N SER A 2 -3.78 -6.26 -38.80
CA SER A 2 -3.49 -6.99 -37.56
C SER A 2 -3.34 -5.99 -36.42
N GLU A 3 -4.38 -5.91 -35.59
CA GLU A 3 -4.41 -5.16 -34.34
C GLU A 3 -3.33 -5.75 -33.43
N LYS A 4 -2.13 -5.13 -33.43
CA LYS A 4 -1.06 -5.51 -32.53
C LYS A 4 -1.59 -5.35 -31.12
N THR A 5 -1.85 -6.46 -30.45
CA THR A 5 -2.21 -6.52 -29.03
C THR A 5 -1.12 -5.79 -28.26
N LYS A 6 -1.36 -4.51 -27.94
CA LYS A 6 -0.43 -3.70 -27.16
C LYS A 6 -0.45 -4.32 -25.77
N ILE A 7 0.59 -5.10 -25.45
CA ILE A 7 0.69 -5.74 -24.14
C ILE A 7 0.75 -4.63 -23.10
N ILE A 8 -0.37 -4.38 -22.42
CA ILE A 8 -0.48 -3.40 -21.35
C ILE A 8 0.29 -3.95 -20.16
N ARG A 9 1.49 -3.43 -19.93
CA ARG A 9 2.31 -3.85 -18.78
C ARG A 9 1.84 -3.09 -17.54
N PRO A 10 1.64 -3.78 -16.39
CA PRO A 10 1.34 -3.12 -15.13
C PRO A 10 2.40 -2.09 -14.81
N THR A 11 1.96 -0.89 -14.46
CA THR A 11 2.85 0.20 -14.05
C THR A 11 3.66 -0.20 -12.83
N ALA A 12 4.85 0.37 -12.66
CA ALA A 12 5.66 0.09 -11.47
C ALA A 12 4.89 0.43 -10.18
N ALA A 13 4.12 1.53 -10.19
CA ALA A 13 3.24 1.90 -9.10
C ALA A 13 2.15 0.85 -8.83
N SER A 14 1.49 0.31 -9.87
CA SER A 14 0.52 -0.79 -9.72
C SER A 14 1.12 -1.98 -8.99
N ARG A 15 2.33 -2.41 -9.37
CA ARG A 15 3.01 -3.54 -8.73
C ARG A 15 3.32 -3.29 -7.27
N VAL A 16 3.81 -2.09 -6.95
CA VAL A 16 4.11 -1.69 -5.57
C VAL A 16 2.85 -1.67 -4.72
N LEU A 17 1.76 -1.07 -5.20
CA LEU A 17 0.48 -1.03 -4.47
C LEU A 17 -0.11 -2.43 -4.26
N THR A 18 -0.07 -3.29 -5.28
CA THR A 18 -0.55 -4.66 -5.17
C THR A 18 0.27 -5.46 -4.17
N ALA A 19 1.60 -5.41 -4.27
CA ALA A 19 2.49 -6.11 -3.34
C ALA A 19 2.32 -5.59 -1.90
N TYR A 20 2.21 -4.28 -1.74
CA TYR A 20 2.00 -3.65 -0.44
C TYR A 20 0.63 -3.99 0.15
N GLY A 21 -0.42 -4.10 -0.69
CA GLY A 21 -1.74 -4.54 -0.25
C GLY A 21 -1.74 -5.97 0.27
N ILE A 22 -1.04 -6.89 -0.42
CA ILE A 22 -0.84 -8.26 0.07
C ILE A 22 -0.07 -8.25 1.40
N PHE A 23 1.00 -7.48 1.47
CA PHE A 23 1.80 -7.33 2.68
C PHE A 23 0.95 -6.90 3.88
N LEU A 24 0.11 -5.87 3.74
CA LEU A 24 -0.77 -5.39 4.81
C LEU A 24 -1.77 -6.46 5.27
N SER A 25 -2.37 -7.21 4.33
CA SER A 25 -3.29 -8.30 4.65
C SER A 25 -2.57 -9.43 5.43
N VAL A 26 -1.37 -9.81 5.01
CA VAL A 26 -0.55 -10.82 5.69
C VAL A 26 -0.15 -10.34 7.09
N MET A 27 0.25 -9.08 7.24
CA MET A 27 0.58 -8.52 8.56
C MET A 27 -0.65 -8.41 9.48
N GLY A 28 -1.82 -8.06 8.95
CA GLY A 28 -3.08 -8.06 9.71
C GLY A 28 -3.45 -9.45 10.21
N TRP A 29 -3.34 -10.45 9.33
CA TRP A 29 -3.54 -11.85 9.67
C TRP A 29 -2.53 -12.34 10.72
N TYR A 30 -1.23 -12.07 10.51
CA TYR A 30 -0.17 -12.41 11.46
C TYR A 30 -0.41 -11.78 12.84
N GLY A 31 -0.82 -10.51 12.88
CA GLY A 31 -1.17 -9.83 14.12
C GLY A 31 -2.30 -10.53 14.89
N TYR A 32 -3.33 -10.99 14.19
CA TYR A 32 -4.46 -11.70 14.78
C TYR A 32 -4.06 -13.11 15.26
N ALA A 33 -3.33 -13.85 14.42
CA ALA A 33 -2.82 -15.18 14.75
C ALA A 33 -1.85 -15.16 15.94
N SER A 34 -0.98 -14.13 16.04
CA SER A 34 -0.03 -13.98 17.16
C SER A 34 -0.70 -13.76 18.52
N HIS A 35 -2.00 -13.49 18.54
CA HIS A 35 -2.82 -13.32 19.74
C HIS A 35 -3.85 -14.46 19.88
N ASN A 36 -3.58 -15.65 19.33
CA ASN A 36 -4.44 -16.83 19.39
C ASN A 36 -5.88 -16.55 18.94
N PHE A 37 -6.05 -15.71 17.92
CA PHE A 37 -7.36 -15.33 17.38
C PHE A 37 -8.30 -14.71 18.43
N ASN A 38 -7.74 -14.02 19.44
CA ASN A 38 -8.53 -13.29 20.43
C ASN A 38 -9.32 -12.15 19.76
N LYS A 39 -10.63 -12.06 20.01
CA LYS A 39 -11.51 -11.00 19.49
C LYS A 39 -10.98 -9.58 19.78
N ALA A 40 -10.33 -9.38 20.93
CA ALA A 40 -9.70 -8.10 21.27
C ALA A 40 -8.54 -7.71 20.33
N ALA A 41 -7.96 -8.67 19.62
CA ALA A 41 -6.93 -8.46 18.60
C ALA A 41 -7.50 -8.43 17.17
N ALA A 42 -8.80 -8.64 16.97
CA ALA A 42 -9.41 -8.64 15.63
C ALA A 42 -9.26 -7.28 14.92
N HIS A 43 -9.05 -6.19 15.66
CA HIS A 43 -8.78 -4.88 15.08
C HIS A 43 -7.56 -4.88 14.14
N SER A 44 -6.51 -5.67 14.42
CA SER A 44 -5.38 -5.77 13.49
C SER A 44 -5.74 -6.51 12.20
N LEU A 45 -6.64 -7.49 12.29
CA LEU A 45 -7.15 -8.20 11.12
C LEU A 45 -7.95 -7.25 10.23
N TYR A 46 -8.92 -6.54 10.80
CA TYR A 46 -9.76 -5.60 10.05
C TYR A 46 -8.94 -4.46 9.45
N ALA A 47 -8.04 -3.86 10.23
CA ALA A 47 -7.18 -2.79 9.72
C ALA A 47 -6.24 -3.27 8.61
N GLY A 48 -5.63 -4.45 8.77
CA GLY A 48 -4.73 -5.02 7.77
C GLY A 48 -5.46 -5.40 6.48
N PHE A 49 -6.60 -6.08 6.57
CA PHE A 49 -7.39 -6.44 5.39
C PHE A 49 -8.03 -5.24 4.71
N ALA A 50 -8.60 -4.28 5.46
CA ALA A 50 -9.18 -3.08 4.87
C ALA A 50 -8.11 -2.23 4.18
N GLY A 51 -6.98 -2.00 4.85
CA GLY A 51 -5.85 -1.29 4.26
C GLY A 51 -5.29 -2.03 3.04
N GLY A 52 -5.12 -3.35 3.15
CA GLY A 52 -4.65 -4.20 2.06
C GLY A 52 -5.59 -4.19 0.85
N PHE A 53 -6.89 -4.26 1.08
CA PHE A 53 -7.92 -4.22 0.04
C PHE A 53 -7.95 -2.89 -0.71
N ILE A 54 -7.86 -1.76 0.01
CA ILE A 54 -7.78 -0.42 -0.64
C ILE A 54 -6.54 -0.33 -1.52
N MET A 55 -5.39 -0.83 -1.07
CA MET A 55 -4.15 -0.83 -1.85
C MET A 55 -4.24 -1.76 -3.06
N LEU A 56 -4.83 -2.95 -2.92
CA LEU A 56 -5.06 -3.89 -4.02
C LEU A 56 -5.96 -3.30 -5.10
N ILE A 57 -7.10 -2.71 -4.73
CA ILE A 57 -8.00 -2.06 -5.68
C ILE A 57 -7.30 -0.89 -6.36
N SER A 58 -6.55 -0.08 -5.61
CA SER A 58 -5.80 1.04 -6.17
C SER A 58 -4.77 0.56 -7.19
N GLY A 59 -4.04 -0.52 -6.88
CA GLY A 59 -3.06 -1.13 -7.78
C GLY A 59 -3.69 -1.71 -9.03
N LEU A 60 -4.81 -2.41 -8.91
CA LEU A 60 -5.57 -2.96 -10.04
C LEU A 60 -6.13 -1.84 -10.93
N ALA A 61 -6.66 -0.77 -10.34
CA ALA A 61 -7.25 0.35 -11.08
C ALA A 61 -6.21 1.14 -11.91
N ILE A 62 -4.92 1.10 -11.53
CA ILE A 62 -3.82 1.72 -12.27
C ILE A 62 -2.93 0.71 -13.01
N SER A 63 -3.38 -0.54 -13.15
CA SER A 63 -2.65 -1.60 -13.86
C SER A 63 -2.65 -1.41 -15.38
N GLY A 64 -3.57 -0.61 -15.92
CA GLY A 64 -3.78 -0.36 -17.35
C GLY A 64 -2.68 0.42 -18.08
N GLY A 65 -1.49 0.59 -17.48
CA GLY A 65 -0.42 1.42 -18.01
C GLY A 65 -0.49 2.88 -17.51
N THR A 66 0.54 3.67 -17.81
CA THR A 66 0.61 5.08 -17.43
C THR A 66 0.06 5.92 -18.59
N PRO A 67 -1.14 6.49 -18.50
CA PRO A 67 -1.67 7.38 -19.53
C PRO A 67 -0.81 8.65 -19.64
N GLU A 68 -0.69 9.18 -20.85
CA GLU A 68 0.01 10.46 -21.05
C GLU A 68 -0.90 11.63 -20.66
N LYS A 69 -0.27 12.77 -20.31
CA LYS A 69 -1.01 13.99 -19.98
C LYS A 69 -1.82 14.44 -21.19
N GLY A 70 -3.15 14.54 -21.03
CA GLY A 70 -4.08 14.90 -22.11
C GLY A 70 -4.89 13.72 -22.66
N GLN A 71 -4.49 12.47 -22.37
CA GLN A 71 -5.28 11.30 -22.74
C GLN A 71 -6.48 11.08 -21.80
N PRO A 72 -7.60 10.52 -22.30
CA PRO A 72 -8.71 10.11 -21.45
C PRO A 72 -8.22 9.10 -20.39
N GLY A 73 -8.60 9.30 -19.13
CA GLY A 73 -8.17 8.46 -18.01
C GLY A 73 -6.96 8.98 -17.21
N TYR A 74 -6.19 9.95 -17.72
CA TYR A 74 -5.05 10.54 -16.98
C TYR A 74 -5.44 11.12 -15.62
N LYS A 75 -6.56 11.87 -15.57
CA LYS A 75 -7.05 12.46 -14.32
C LYS A 75 -7.41 11.38 -13.28
N GLY A 76 -8.13 10.33 -13.71
CA GLY A 76 -8.51 9.22 -12.84
C GLY A 76 -7.29 8.47 -12.30
N PHE A 77 -6.34 8.14 -13.18
CA PHE A 77 -5.07 7.52 -12.80
C PHE A 77 -4.34 8.34 -11.73
N MET A 78 -4.22 9.66 -11.93
CA MET A 78 -3.55 10.54 -10.98
C MET A 78 -4.28 10.64 -9.64
N ILE A 79 -5.62 10.73 -9.64
CA ILE A 79 -6.41 10.77 -8.40
C ILE A 79 -6.16 9.50 -7.57
N ILE A 80 -6.26 8.33 -8.20
CA ILE A 80 -6.05 7.04 -7.52
C ILE A 80 -4.63 6.94 -6.98
N LEU A 81 -3.63 7.34 -7.77
CA LEU A 81 -2.23 7.33 -7.33
C LEU A 81 -1.99 8.24 -6.12
N HIS A 82 -2.57 9.45 -6.10
CA HIS A 82 -2.43 10.37 -4.96
C HIS A 82 -3.18 9.87 -3.73
N LEU A 83 -4.39 9.34 -3.88
CA LEU A 83 -5.12 8.71 -2.78
C LEU A 83 -4.30 7.57 -2.18
N ALA A 84 -3.74 6.70 -3.02
CA ALA A 84 -2.90 5.60 -2.56
C ALA A 84 -1.65 6.10 -1.81
N LEU A 85 -0.97 7.13 -2.32
CA LEU A 85 0.16 7.77 -1.64
C LEU A 85 -0.23 8.33 -0.26
N ILE A 86 -1.37 9.01 -0.17
CA ILE A 86 -1.89 9.55 1.10
C ILE A 86 -2.15 8.42 2.09
N PHE A 87 -2.78 7.32 1.66
CA PHE A 87 -3.02 6.17 2.52
C PHE A 87 -1.72 5.50 2.99
N VAL A 88 -0.75 5.29 2.10
CA VAL A 88 0.56 4.71 2.47
C VAL A 88 1.26 5.61 3.49
N ALA A 89 1.27 6.92 3.29
CA ALA A 89 1.85 7.87 4.24
C ALA A 89 1.11 7.87 5.59
N LEU A 90 -0.22 7.82 5.57
CA LEU A 90 -1.05 7.71 6.78
C LEU A 90 -0.75 6.41 7.54
N PHE A 91 -0.65 5.27 6.85
CA PHE A 91 -0.31 4.00 7.46
C PHE A 91 1.08 4.02 8.07
N LEU A 92 2.08 4.54 7.36
CA LEU A 92 3.43 4.74 7.90
C LEU A 92 3.40 5.56 9.19
N PHE A 93 2.68 6.69 9.18
CA PHE A 93 2.55 7.56 10.35
C PHE A 93 1.90 6.83 11.53
N VAL A 94 0.77 6.17 11.31
CA VAL A 94 0.05 5.41 12.34
C VAL A 94 0.93 4.28 12.90
N PHE A 95 1.57 3.47 12.05
CA PHE A 95 2.43 2.37 12.51
C PHE A 95 3.66 2.85 13.26
N THR A 96 4.22 4.00 12.87
CA THR A 96 5.33 4.62 13.59
C THR A 96 4.91 5.06 15.00
N ILE A 97 3.76 5.74 15.15
CA ILE A 97 3.22 6.10 16.46
C ILE A 97 2.96 4.85 17.32
N GLN A 98 2.37 3.81 16.72
CA GLN A 98 2.07 2.57 17.43
C GLN A 98 3.34 1.82 17.83
N PHE A 99 4.40 1.90 17.03
CA PHE A 99 5.71 1.37 17.38
C PHE A 99 6.30 2.09 18.60
N PHE A 100 6.33 3.43 18.62
CA PHE A 100 6.81 4.19 19.79
C PHE A 100 5.97 3.92 21.04
N ARG A 101 4.64 3.85 20.91
CA ARG A 101 3.75 3.45 22.01
C ARG A 101 4.00 2.02 22.50
N SER A 102 4.51 1.13 21.64
CA SER A 102 4.83 -0.25 22.00
C SER A 102 6.15 -0.43 22.74
N LEU A 103 6.97 0.62 22.84
CA LEU A 103 8.17 0.62 23.70
C LEU A 103 7.80 0.62 25.19
N GLY A 104 6.60 1.09 25.53
CA GLY A 104 6.03 0.97 26.87
C GLY A 104 5.75 -0.48 27.29
N PRO A 105 5.67 -0.76 28.61
CA PRO A 105 5.57 -2.12 29.15
C PRO A 105 4.30 -2.88 28.73
N GLU A 106 3.18 -2.19 28.50
CA GLU A 106 1.88 -2.82 28.20
C GLU A 106 1.75 -3.46 26.80
N LYS A 107 2.61 -3.08 25.84
CA LYS A 107 2.40 -3.42 24.41
C LYS A 107 3.61 -4.10 23.74
N LYS A 108 4.56 -4.61 24.53
CA LYS A 108 5.80 -5.22 24.03
C LYS A 108 5.59 -6.36 23.02
N SER A 109 4.52 -7.15 23.16
CA SER A 109 4.25 -8.27 22.25
C SER A 109 3.97 -7.82 20.80
N ARG A 110 3.42 -6.61 20.63
CA ARG A 110 3.03 -6.06 19.32
C ARG A 110 4.13 -5.23 18.64
N ARG A 111 5.25 -5.00 19.34
CA ARG A 111 6.35 -4.17 18.85
C ARG A 111 6.90 -4.64 17.51
N ARG A 112 7.10 -5.95 17.34
CA ARG A 112 7.59 -6.53 16.08
C ARG A 112 6.62 -6.29 14.92
N LEU A 113 5.33 -6.45 15.16
CA LEU A 113 4.28 -6.21 14.17
C LEU A 113 4.29 -4.74 13.70
N PHE A 114 4.36 -3.79 14.62
CA PHE A 114 4.38 -2.36 14.24
C PHE A 114 5.69 -1.97 13.54
N LEU A 115 6.82 -2.54 13.96
CA LEU A 115 8.11 -2.31 13.29
C LEU A 115 8.06 -2.78 11.83
N TYR A 116 7.62 -4.01 11.58
CA TYR A 116 7.54 -4.54 10.21
C TYR A 116 6.56 -3.75 9.36
N ASN A 117 5.40 -3.39 9.89
CA ASN A 117 4.44 -2.55 9.18
C ASN A 117 5.01 -1.17 8.85
N ALA A 118 5.70 -0.52 9.78
CA ALA A 118 6.33 0.77 9.54
C ALA A 118 7.42 0.68 8.45
N LEU A 119 8.30 -0.32 8.52
CA LEU A 119 9.34 -0.54 7.52
C LEU A 119 8.74 -0.84 6.13
N GLY A 120 7.76 -1.75 6.06
CA GLY A 120 7.07 -2.07 4.80
C GLY A 120 6.38 -0.85 4.19
N SER A 121 5.74 -0.02 5.02
CA SER A 121 5.11 1.23 4.58
C SER A 121 6.13 2.26 4.07
N ALA A 122 7.26 2.39 4.76
CA ALA A 122 8.33 3.31 4.37
C ALA A 122 8.97 2.90 3.03
N ILE A 123 9.23 1.60 2.86
CA ILE A 123 9.73 1.04 1.60
C ILE A 123 8.70 1.29 0.49
N ALA A 124 7.44 0.93 0.69
CA ALA A 124 6.39 1.15 -0.30
C ALA A 124 6.26 2.63 -0.70
N LEU A 125 6.28 3.54 0.26
CA LEU A 125 6.24 4.98 0.01
C LEU A 125 7.44 5.44 -0.81
N MET A 126 8.65 5.02 -0.43
CA MET A 126 9.88 5.35 -1.16
C MET A 126 9.80 4.87 -2.61
N TRP A 127 9.38 3.62 -2.86
CA TRP A 127 9.22 3.10 -4.21
C TRP A 127 8.14 3.81 -5.01
N LEU A 128 7.02 4.22 -4.40
CA LEU A 128 5.98 5.00 -5.09
C LEU A 128 6.47 6.41 -5.46
N LEU A 129 7.26 7.05 -4.61
CA LEU A 129 7.87 8.35 -4.90
C LEU A 129 8.91 8.24 -6.02
N LEU A 130 9.70 7.17 -6.04
CA LEU A 130 10.69 6.92 -7.10
C LEU A 130 10.06 6.54 -8.44
N THR A 131 8.90 5.88 -8.43
CA THR A 131 8.19 5.43 -9.64
C THR A 131 7.18 6.47 -10.16
N LYS A 132 7.07 7.64 -9.51
CA LYS A 132 6.22 8.74 -9.97
C LYS A 132 6.66 9.18 -11.39
N PRO A 133 5.75 9.26 -12.36
CA PRO A 133 6.08 9.75 -13.69
C PRO A 133 6.62 11.18 -13.59
N ARG A 134 7.89 11.39 -13.94
CA ARG A 134 8.47 12.73 -14.04
C ARG A 134 8.02 13.37 -15.35
N LYS A 135 7.82 14.68 -15.33
CA LYS A 135 7.62 15.46 -16.56
C LYS A 135 8.86 15.22 -17.43
N LYS A 136 8.70 14.80 -18.69
CA LYS A 136 9.82 14.88 -19.64
C LYS A 136 10.12 16.37 -19.80
N GLU A 137 11.35 16.76 -19.50
CA GLU A 137 11.86 18.07 -19.90
C GLU A 137 11.86 18.08 -21.43
N GLU A 138 11.16 19.07 -22.00
CA GLU A 138 11.16 19.35 -23.44
C GLU A 138 12.47 19.99 -23.86
#